data_AF-A0A837H9H9-F1
#
_entry.id   AF-A0A837H9H9-F1
#
_cell.length_a   1.000
_cell.length_b   1.000
_cell.length_c   1.000
_cell.angle_alpha   90.00
_cell.angle_beta   90.00
_cell.angle_gamma   90.00
#
_symmetry.space_group_name_H-M   'P 1'
#
loop_
_entity.id
_entity.type
_entity.pdbx_description
1 polymer ?
#
loop_
_entity_poly.entity_id
_entity_poly.type
_entity_poly.pdbx_seq_one_letter_code
_entity_poly.pdbx_strand_id
1 'polypeptide(L)'
;MKNKYTIIGIIATTIVLAGVAIYTAIRLYQTRQTAVAPNVPSSQPRAANPACSMSFTLSEGSSTPTATSTATATATGTATATSTSTATATATATSNPQCNNNCSENTDCPNGLMCYKTSGATTGSCRNTSCLTETDCLCPVPTSTATSQPELPSVGTTWPTIVGTGFGILVILGSLLLAF
;
A
#
# COMPACT_ATOMS: atom_id res chain seq x y z
N MET A 1 -7.65 -63.22 1.35
CA MET A 1 -7.88 -62.12 2.32
C MET A 1 -6.78 -61.04 2.32
N LYS A 2 -5.52 -61.33 1.95
CA LYS A 2 -4.40 -60.37 1.97
C LYS A 2 -4.58 -59.15 1.05
N ASN A 3 -5.21 -59.30 -0.11
CA ASN A 3 -5.37 -58.20 -1.07
C ASN A 3 -6.35 -57.09 -0.61
N LYS A 4 -7.30 -57.42 0.27
CA LYS A 4 -8.29 -56.45 0.77
C LYS A 4 -7.63 -55.40 1.69
N TYR A 5 -6.68 -55.83 2.52
CA TYR A 5 -5.93 -54.93 3.39
C TYR A 5 -4.98 -54.02 2.61
N THR A 6 -4.38 -54.52 1.53
CA THR A 6 -3.55 -53.69 0.64
C THR A 6 -4.37 -52.57 -0.01
N ILE A 7 -5.58 -52.87 -0.50
CA ILE A 7 -6.46 -51.86 -1.11
C ILE A 7 -6.89 -50.80 -0.07
N ILE A 8 -7.29 -51.22 1.13
CA ILE A 8 -7.65 -50.30 2.22
C ILE A 8 -6.46 -49.40 2.59
N GLY A 9 -5.24 -49.95 2.63
CA GLY A 9 -4.02 -49.19 2.90
C GLY A 9 -3.72 -48.12 1.85
N ILE A 10 -3.94 -48.42 0.56
CA ILE A 10 -3.75 -47.46 -0.53
C ILE A 10 -4.80 -46.33 -0.45
N ILE A 11 -6.06 -46.66 -0.16
CA ILE A 11 -7.12 -45.65 -0.02
C ILE A 11 -6.86 -44.75 1.19
N ALA A 12 -6.46 -45.32 2.33
CA ALA A 12 -6.16 -44.54 3.52
C ALA A 12 -4.99 -43.57 3.31
N THR A 13 -3.90 -44.03 2.66
CA THR A 13 -2.75 -43.18 2.38
C THR A 13 -3.08 -42.05 1.40
N THR A 14 -3.81 -42.33 0.33
CA THR A 14 -4.22 -41.31 -0.65
C THR A 14 -5.09 -40.20 -0.03
N ILE A 15 -6.02 -40.53 0.86
CA ILE A 15 -6.84 -39.53 1.59
C ILE A 15 -5.98 -38.62 2.45
N VAL A 16 -5.00 -39.19 3.17
CA VAL A 16 -4.06 -38.41 4.01
C VAL A 16 -3.21 -37.47 3.16
N LEU A 17 -2.65 -37.95 2.04
CA LEU A 17 -1.86 -37.11 1.14
C LEU A 17 -2.70 -35.97 0.53
N ALA A 18 -3.94 -36.25 0.12
CA ALA A 18 -4.86 -35.23 -0.41
C ALA A 18 -5.19 -34.15 0.64
N GLY A 19 -5.41 -34.55 1.90
CA GLY A 19 -5.65 -33.61 3.00
C GLY A 19 -4.49 -32.63 3.23
N VAL A 20 -3.25 -33.14 3.21
CA VAL A 20 -2.04 -32.29 3.37
C VAL A 20 -1.89 -31.30 2.21
N ALA A 21 -2.17 -31.72 0.98
CA ALA A 21 -2.14 -30.86 -0.20
C ALA A 21 -3.19 -29.72 -0.13
N ILE A 22 -4.42 -30.04 0.28
CA ILE A 22 -5.49 -29.03 0.44
C ILE A 22 -5.13 -28.04 1.56
N TYR A 23 -4.64 -28.52 2.69
CA TYR A 23 -4.23 -27.66 3.81
C TYR A 23 -3.12 -26.69 3.42
N THR A 24 -2.08 -27.18 2.72
CA THR A 24 -0.99 -26.33 2.23
C THR A 24 -1.46 -25.29 1.21
N ALA A 25 -2.37 -25.67 0.30
CA ALA A 25 -2.97 -24.74 -0.65
C ALA A 25 -3.78 -23.63 0.05
N ILE A 26 -4.61 -23.97 1.04
CA ILE A 26 -5.39 -23.00 1.82
C ILE A 26 -4.45 -22.06 2.58
N ARG A 27 -3.42 -22.58 3.23
CA ARG A 27 -2.45 -21.76 3.98
C ARG A 27 -1.72 -20.76 3.07
N LEU A 28 -1.29 -21.21 1.88
CA LEU A 28 -0.66 -20.35 0.87
C LEU A 28 -1.62 -19.26 0.37
N TYR A 29 -2.88 -19.61 0.13
CA TYR A 29 -3.90 -18.66 -0.31
C TYR A 29 -4.19 -17.59 0.74
N GLN A 30 -4.29 -17.99 2.01
CA GLN A 30 -4.47 -17.06 3.14
C GLN A 30 -3.26 -16.12 3.28
N THR A 31 -2.03 -16.61 3.13
CA THR A 31 -0.83 -15.75 3.19
C THR A 31 -0.69 -14.80 2.00
N ARG A 32 -1.33 -15.07 0.86
CA ARG A 32 -1.33 -14.14 -0.29
C ARG A 32 -2.36 -13.02 -0.16
N GLN A 33 -3.39 -13.19 0.67
CA GLN A 33 -4.43 -12.18 0.86
C GLN A 33 -4.13 -11.20 1.99
N THR A 34 -3.16 -11.50 2.87
CA THR A 34 -2.56 -10.47 3.70
C THR A 34 -1.70 -9.60 2.78
N ALA A 35 -2.30 -8.54 2.23
CA ALA A 35 -1.57 -7.51 1.52
C ALA A 35 -0.44 -7.04 2.42
N VAL A 36 0.79 -7.47 2.13
CA VAL A 36 1.98 -6.92 2.76
C VAL A 36 1.95 -5.45 2.35
N ALA A 37 1.64 -4.58 3.31
CA ALA A 37 1.48 -3.17 3.05
C ALA A 37 2.69 -2.68 2.23
N PRO A 38 2.48 -2.05 1.06
CA PRO A 38 3.56 -1.42 0.28
C PRO A 38 4.31 -0.34 1.06
N ASN A 39 3.85 -0.02 2.27
CA ASN A 39 4.39 0.98 3.18
C ASN A 39 5.43 0.40 4.15
N VAL A 40 6.12 -0.69 3.81
CA VAL A 40 7.44 -0.89 4.42
C VAL A 40 8.37 0.04 3.65
N PRO A 41 8.80 1.19 4.22
CA PRO A 41 9.78 2.02 3.56
C PRO A 41 10.95 1.12 3.19
N SER A 42 11.31 1.13 1.90
CA SER A 42 12.54 0.50 1.42
C SER A 42 13.64 0.94 2.36
N SER A 43 14.17 -0.02 3.13
CA SER A 43 15.24 0.20 4.08
C SER A 43 16.35 0.91 3.34
N GLN A 44 16.54 2.21 3.59
CA GLN A 44 17.74 2.90 3.18
C GLN A 44 18.90 2.09 3.79
N PRO A 45 19.82 1.53 2.98
CA PRO A 45 20.99 0.89 3.52
C PRO A 45 21.74 1.93 4.32
N ARG A 46 21.85 1.63 5.61
CA ARG A 46 22.61 2.32 6.63
C ARG A 46 24.05 2.55 6.14
N ALA A 47 24.32 3.70 5.53
CA ALA A 47 25.65 4.25 5.47
C ALA A 47 26.00 4.77 6.87
N ALA A 48 26.35 3.85 7.76
CA ALA A 48 27.04 4.19 8.99
C ALA A 48 28.47 4.61 8.60
N ASN A 49 28.72 5.92 8.55
CA ASN A 49 30.02 6.46 8.89
C ASN A 49 29.88 7.14 10.27
N PRO A 50 30.61 6.69 11.32
CA PRO A 50 30.41 7.14 12.68
C PRO A 50 31.19 8.42 12.95
N ALA A 51 30.65 9.59 12.58
CA ALA A 51 31.16 10.87 13.06
C ALA A 51 30.17 12.00 12.79
N CYS A 52 29.18 12.19 13.67
CA CYS A 52 28.64 13.49 14.09
C CYS A 52 27.44 13.28 15.01
N SER A 53 27.67 13.42 16.31
CA SER A 53 26.63 13.61 17.32
C SER A 53 26.12 15.04 17.19
N MET A 54 24.87 15.23 16.77
CA MET A 54 24.20 16.52 16.87
C MET A 54 22.99 16.35 17.80
N SER A 55 23.11 16.87 19.01
CA SER A 55 21.99 17.07 19.93
C SER A 55 21.17 18.26 19.44
N PHE A 56 19.86 18.09 19.31
CA PHE A 56 18.95 19.23 19.22
C PHE A 56 17.89 19.12 20.30
N THR A 57 17.70 20.23 21.00
CA THR A 57 16.67 20.41 22.03
C THR A 57 15.42 20.91 21.32
N LEU A 58 14.37 20.10 21.32
CA LEU A 58 13.04 20.52 20.86
C LEU A 58 12.41 21.40 21.93
N SER A 59 12.27 22.69 21.64
CA SER A 59 11.43 23.59 22.43
C SER A 59 10.00 23.48 21.89
N GLU A 60 9.11 22.84 22.66
CA GLU A 60 7.69 22.70 22.35
C GLU A 60 7.02 24.09 22.31
N GLY A 61 6.80 24.59 21.09
CA GLY A 61 5.90 25.71 20.84
C GLY A 61 4.46 25.20 20.75
N SER A 62 3.71 25.36 21.83
CA SER A 62 2.26 25.12 21.92
C SER A 62 1.49 26.01 20.94
N SER A 63 1.01 25.46 19.84
CA SER A 63 -0.09 26.07 19.07
C SER A 63 -1.32 25.18 19.19
N THR A 64 -2.32 25.70 19.89
CA THR A 64 -3.66 25.12 20.04
C THR A 64 -4.42 25.29 18.72
N PRO A 65 -4.79 24.21 18.00
CA PRO A 65 -5.68 24.33 16.86
C PRO A 65 -7.12 24.51 17.34
N THR A 66 -7.73 25.65 17.02
CA THR A 66 -9.17 25.89 17.14
C THR A 66 -9.90 25.07 16.07
N ALA A 67 -10.65 24.06 16.49
CA ALA A 67 -11.52 23.29 15.61
C ALA A 67 -12.86 24.03 15.41
N THR A 68 -13.14 24.47 14.19
CA THR A 68 -14.48 24.93 13.79
C THR A 68 -15.20 23.79 13.09
N SER A 69 -16.14 23.15 13.78
CA SER A 69 -17.03 22.14 13.23
C SER A 69 -18.37 22.77 12.83
N THR A 70 -18.72 22.67 11.54
CA THR A 70 -20.12 22.81 11.10
C THR A 70 -20.45 21.64 10.20
N ALA A 71 -21.17 20.66 10.75
CA ALA A 71 -21.77 19.57 10.00
C ALA A 71 -23.28 19.79 9.96
N THR A 72 -23.86 19.81 8.76
CA THR A 72 -25.30 19.62 8.55
C THR A 72 -25.45 18.47 7.57
N ALA A 73 -25.82 17.30 8.09
CA ALA A 73 -26.18 16.14 7.29
C ALA A 73 -27.71 16.01 7.26
N THR A 74 -28.29 16.08 6.07
CA THR A 74 -29.66 15.63 5.79
C THR A 74 -29.55 14.38 4.93
N ALA A 75 -29.92 13.23 5.49
CA ALA A 75 -29.96 11.95 4.78
C ALA A 75 -31.39 11.67 4.30
N THR A 76 -31.57 11.25 3.05
CA THR A 76 -32.66 10.37 2.58
C THR A 76 -32.32 9.84 1.17
N GLY A 77 -32.32 8.52 1.00
CA GLY A 77 -32.65 7.87 -0.29
C GLY A 77 -31.63 6.91 -0.91
N THR A 78 -31.85 5.60 -0.67
CA THR A 78 -31.72 4.46 -1.61
C THR A 78 -30.35 4.16 -2.27
N ALA A 79 -29.71 3.07 -1.83
CA ALA A 79 -28.42 2.58 -2.34
C ALA A 79 -28.57 1.71 -3.61
N THR A 80 -28.26 2.29 -4.77
CA THR A 80 -27.60 1.59 -5.89
C THR A 80 -26.10 1.84 -5.71
N ALA A 81 -25.29 0.79 -5.56
CA ALA A 81 -23.85 0.92 -5.35
C ALA A 81 -23.13 1.32 -6.65
N THR A 82 -23.19 2.61 -6.97
CA THR A 82 -22.26 3.24 -7.91
C THR A 82 -21.13 3.83 -7.06
N SER A 83 -19.93 3.27 -7.20
CA SER A 83 -18.72 3.81 -6.59
C SER A 83 -18.39 5.16 -7.24
N THR A 84 -19.00 6.23 -6.74
CA THR A 84 -18.67 7.59 -7.12
C THR A 84 -17.33 7.93 -6.48
N SER A 85 -16.30 8.03 -7.31
CA SER A 85 -15.00 8.57 -6.91
C SER A 85 -15.20 9.96 -6.31
N THR A 86 -14.94 10.07 -5.01
CA THR A 86 -14.97 11.36 -4.32
C THR A 86 -13.78 12.15 -4.80
N ALA A 87 -14.02 13.23 -5.55
CA ALA A 87 -12.98 14.17 -5.92
C ALA A 87 -12.46 14.84 -4.64
N THR A 88 -11.30 14.40 -4.17
CA THR A 88 -10.61 15.05 -3.06
C THR A 88 -10.24 16.47 -3.49
N ALA A 89 -10.73 17.48 -2.77
CA ALA A 89 -10.36 18.86 -3.00
C ALA A 89 -8.84 19.00 -2.85
N THR A 90 -8.17 19.30 -3.96
CA THR A 90 -6.75 19.63 -3.96
C THR A 90 -6.55 20.91 -3.16
N ALA A 91 -5.85 20.83 -2.03
CA ALA A 91 -5.47 22.02 -1.29
C ALA A 91 -4.57 22.88 -2.17
N THR A 92 -5.03 24.08 -2.52
CA THR A 92 -4.24 25.06 -3.27
C THR A 92 -3.10 25.54 -2.40
N ALA A 93 -1.86 25.22 -2.77
CA ALA A 93 -0.68 25.69 -2.08
C ALA A 93 -0.66 27.23 -2.10
N THR A 94 -0.66 27.84 -0.92
CA THR A 94 -0.57 29.29 -0.77
C THR A 94 0.87 29.72 -1.03
N SER A 95 1.09 30.69 -1.92
CA SER A 95 2.41 31.21 -2.21
C SER A 95 3.03 31.83 -0.95
N ASN A 96 4.24 31.40 -0.57
CA ASN A 96 4.96 31.97 0.56
C ASN A 96 5.62 33.29 0.11
N PRO A 97 5.22 34.45 0.66
CA PRO A 97 5.73 35.76 0.21
C PRO A 97 7.23 35.98 0.49
N GLN A 98 7.88 35.09 1.24
CA GLN A 98 9.31 35.16 1.55
C GLN A 98 10.18 34.31 0.59
N CYS A 99 9.55 33.60 -0.35
CA CYS A 99 10.27 32.94 -1.44
C CYS A 99 10.95 33.98 -2.34
N ASN A 100 12.14 33.66 -2.86
CA ASN A 100 12.97 34.53 -3.71
C ASN A 100 13.60 35.74 -3.02
N ASN A 101 13.44 35.91 -1.72
CA ASN A 101 14.18 36.95 -1.00
C ASN A 101 15.68 36.71 -1.13
N ASN A 102 16.44 37.78 -1.33
CA ASN A 102 17.89 37.72 -1.38
C ASN A 102 18.45 37.28 -0.03
N CYS A 103 19.43 36.39 -0.05
CA CYS A 103 20.08 35.87 1.14
C CYS A 103 21.58 35.74 0.95
N SER A 104 22.33 35.87 2.04
CA SER A 104 23.76 35.57 2.11
C SER A 104 24.00 34.26 2.83
N GLU A 105 23.16 33.89 3.78
CA GLU A 105 23.24 32.65 4.54
C GLU A 105 21.85 32.03 4.72
N ASN A 106 21.79 30.77 5.16
CA ASN A 106 20.50 30.09 5.38
C ASN A 106 19.68 30.73 6.52
N THR A 107 20.33 31.42 7.44
CA THR A 107 19.69 32.15 8.55
C THR A 107 18.93 33.39 8.09
N ASP A 108 19.25 33.94 6.91
CA ASP A 108 18.52 35.06 6.32
C ASP A 108 17.15 34.63 5.76
N CYS A 109 16.92 33.32 5.65
CA CYS A 109 15.73 32.74 5.06
C CYS A 109 14.75 32.27 6.17
N PRO A 110 13.60 32.96 6.37
CA PRO A 110 12.64 32.59 7.41
C PRO A 110 11.91 31.28 7.06
N ASN A 111 11.27 30.67 8.06
CA ASN A 111 10.42 29.47 7.91
C ASN A 111 11.12 28.23 7.34
N GLY A 112 12.42 28.06 7.59
CA GLY A 112 13.18 26.87 7.18
C GLY A 112 13.50 26.81 5.69
N LEU A 113 13.40 27.94 4.98
CA LEU A 113 13.89 28.07 3.60
C LEU A 113 15.43 28.03 3.58
N MET A 114 16.01 27.53 2.49
CA MET A 114 17.47 27.45 2.31
C MET A 114 17.96 28.51 1.31
N CYS A 115 19.11 29.10 1.57
CA CYS A 115 19.71 30.06 0.65
C CYS A 115 20.39 29.34 -0.51
N TYR A 116 19.76 29.36 -1.69
CA TYR A 116 20.35 28.77 -2.88
C TYR A 116 21.23 29.78 -3.61
N LYS A 117 22.52 29.46 -3.74
CA LYS A 117 23.50 30.26 -4.49
C LYS A 117 23.92 29.50 -5.74
N THR A 118 23.84 30.14 -6.89
CA THR A 118 24.47 29.62 -8.11
C THR A 118 25.98 29.58 -7.92
N SER A 119 26.65 28.55 -8.45
CA SER A 119 28.11 28.39 -8.30
C SER A 119 28.86 29.67 -8.71
N GLY A 120 29.58 30.27 -7.75
CA GLY A 120 30.33 31.53 -7.95
C GLY A 120 29.61 32.81 -7.52
N ALA A 121 28.33 32.74 -7.11
CA ALA A 121 27.60 33.91 -6.60
C ALA A 121 27.86 34.13 -5.09
N THR A 122 28.04 35.39 -4.69
CA THR A 122 28.17 35.78 -3.28
C THR A 122 26.82 35.86 -2.57
N THR A 123 25.76 36.17 -3.32
CA THR A 123 24.36 36.25 -2.86
C THR A 123 23.51 35.17 -3.54
N GLY A 124 22.46 34.74 -2.85
CA GLY A 124 21.52 33.73 -3.31
C GLY A 124 20.07 34.17 -3.13
N SER A 125 19.16 33.22 -3.33
CA SER A 125 17.73 33.42 -3.10
C SER A 125 17.18 32.33 -2.18
N CYS A 126 16.27 32.69 -1.28
CA CYS A 126 15.60 31.75 -0.39
C CYS A 126 14.68 30.82 -1.20
N ARG A 127 14.97 29.52 -1.13
CA ARG A 127 14.28 28.43 -1.84
C ARG A 127 13.73 27.42 -0.85
N ASN A 128 12.67 26.73 -1.24
CA ASN A 128 12.20 25.57 -0.50
C ASN A 128 13.17 24.39 -0.73
N THR A 129 13.59 23.74 0.35
CA THR A 129 14.54 22.61 0.30
C THR A 129 14.04 21.45 -0.54
N SER A 130 12.72 21.29 -0.69
CA SER A 130 12.11 20.22 -1.47
C SER A 130 12.07 20.51 -2.98
N CYS A 131 12.36 21.74 -3.42
CA CYS A 131 12.32 22.14 -4.84
C CYS A 131 13.26 23.32 -5.12
N LEU A 132 14.57 23.07 -5.08
CA LEU A 132 15.59 24.09 -5.27
C LEU A 132 15.61 24.70 -6.69
N THR A 133 15.07 23.97 -7.66
CA THR A 133 15.00 24.37 -9.06
C THR A 133 13.80 25.27 -9.38
N GLU A 134 12.78 25.29 -8.52
CA GLU A 134 11.54 26.00 -8.79
C GLU A 134 11.64 27.47 -8.36
N THR A 135 11.25 28.35 -9.28
CA THR A 135 11.37 29.80 -9.06
C THR A 135 10.27 30.34 -8.16
N ASP A 136 9.10 29.70 -8.14
CA ASP A 136 7.91 30.12 -7.39
C ASP A 136 7.84 29.57 -5.96
N CYS A 137 8.81 28.73 -5.56
CA CYS A 137 8.82 27.94 -4.31
C CYS A 137 7.55 27.12 -4.08
N LEU A 138 6.76 26.87 -5.12
CA LEU A 138 5.67 25.92 -5.10
C LEU A 138 6.26 24.60 -5.56
N CYS A 139 6.72 23.81 -4.59
CA CYS A 139 7.14 22.47 -4.92
C CYS A 139 5.93 21.75 -5.52
N PRO A 140 6.09 21.05 -6.67
CA PRO A 140 5.02 20.22 -7.17
C PRO A 140 4.66 19.26 -6.04
N VAL A 141 3.48 19.45 -5.46
CA VAL A 141 2.92 18.45 -4.58
C VAL A 141 2.82 17.22 -5.45
N PRO A 142 3.41 16.07 -5.08
CA PRO A 142 3.24 14.87 -5.86
C PRO A 142 1.74 14.66 -5.97
N THR A 143 1.20 14.90 -7.16
CA THR A 143 -0.19 14.59 -7.45
C THR A 143 -0.29 13.12 -7.11
N SER A 144 -1.07 12.79 -6.09
CA SER A 144 -1.33 11.40 -5.76
C SER A 144 -2.04 10.83 -6.98
N THR A 145 -1.26 10.24 -7.89
CA THR A 145 -1.79 9.53 -9.04
C THR A 145 -2.69 8.49 -8.42
N ALA A 146 -4.01 8.63 -8.66
CA ALA A 146 -4.99 7.69 -8.17
C ALA A 146 -4.47 6.31 -8.56
N THR A 147 -4.01 5.56 -7.55
CA THR A 147 -3.50 4.22 -7.78
C THR A 147 -4.73 3.49 -8.26
N SER A 148 -4.73 3.08 -9.53
CA SER A 148 -5.82 2.27 -10.07
C SER A 148 -6.00 1.13 -9.08
N GLN A 149 -7.17 1.10 -8.44
CA GLN A 149 -7.50 0.06 -7.49
C GLN A 149 -7.20 -1.27 -8.19
N PRO A 150 -6.36 -2.15 -7.60
CA PRO A 150 -6.03 -3.41 -8.23
C PRO A 150 -7.35 -4.11 -8.54
N GLU A 151 -7.67 -4.25 -9.83
CA GLU A 151 -8.77 -5.08 -10.23
C GLU A 151 -8.39 -6.47 -9.73
N LEU A 152 -9.11 -6.97 -8.72
CA LEU A 152 -8.94 -8.35 -8.32
C LEU A 152 -9.15 -9.15 -9.61
N PRO A 153 -8.19 -10.01 -10.00
CA PRO A 153 -8.45 -10.91 -11.11
C PRO A 153 -9.75 -11.61 -10.75
N SER A 154 -10.75 -11.48 -11.62
CA SER A 154 -11.98 -12.26 -11.53
C SER A 154 -11.51 -13.71 -11.55
N VAL A 155 -11.33 -14.29 -10.37
CA VAL A 155 -10.86 -15.66 -10.20
C VAL A 155 -12.02 -16.50 -10.70
N GLY A 156 -11.97 -16.82 -11.99
CA GLY A 156 -12.94 -17.63 -12.69
C GLY A 156 -13.15 -18.91 -11.89
N THR A 157 -14.28 -18.96 -11.20
CA THR A 157 -14.72 -20.08 -10.38
C THR A 157 -15.13 -21.30 -11.22
N THR A 158 -14.83 -21.35 -12.52
CA THR A 158 -15.64 -22.15 -13.46
C THR A 158 -14.94 -23.30 -14.19
N TRP A 159 -13.67 -23.65 -13.91
CA TRP A 159 -13.07 -24.81 -14.62
C TRP A 159 -12.46 -25.92 -13.74
N PRO A 160 -11.61 -25.64 -12.73
CA PRO A 160 -11.00 -26.73 -11.95
C PRO A 160 -12.02 -27.47 -11.07
N THR A 161 -12.97 -26.74 -10.49
CA THR A 161 -13.93 -27.30 -9.52
C THR A 161 -14.99 -28.15 -10.22
N ILE A 162 -15.48 -27.72 -11.38
CA ILE A 162 -16.51 -28.45 -12.16
C ILE A 162 -15.92 -29.74 -12.74
N VAL A 163 -14.69 -29.67 -13.29
CA VAL A 163 -14.02 -30.87 -13.82
C VAL A 163 -13.61 -31.81 -12.67
N GLY A 164 -13.10 -31.27 -11.56
CA GLY A 164 -12.66 -32.06 -10.41
C GLY A 164 -13.81 -32.79 -9.69
N THR A 165 -14.94 -32.12 -9.45
CA THR A 165 -16.10 -32.78 -8.82
C THR A 165 -16.82 -33.74 -9.77
N GLY A 166 -16.94 -33.40 -11.06
CA GLY A 166 -17.55 -34.28 -12.05
C GLY A 166 -16.79 -35.60 -12.21
N PHE A 167 -15.45 -35.55 -12.32
CA PHE A 167 -14.65 -36.76 -12.46
C PHE A 167 -14.62 -37.59 -11.17
N GLY A 168 -14.58 -36.94 -10.00
CA GLY A 168 -14.63 -37.62 -8.71
C GLY A 168 -15.89 -38.45 -8.51
N ILE A 169 -17.05 -37.92 -8.89
CA ILE A 169 -18.34 -38.63 -8.79
C ILE A 169 -18.39 -39.83 -9.74
N LEU A 170 -17.89 -39.68 -10.97
CA LEU A 170 -17.84 -40.79 -11.93
C LEU A 170 -16.95 -41.95 -11.47
N VAL A 171 -15.80 -41.65 -10.85
CA VAL A 171 -14.91 -42.68 -10.31
C VAL A 171 -15.58 -43.41 -9.13
N ILE A 172 -16.27 -42.69 -8.24
CA ILE A 172 -16.97 -43.32 -7.10
C ILE A 172 -18.11 -44.22 -7.60
N LEU A 173 -18.94 -43.73 -8.53
CA LEU A 173 -20.05 -44.53 -9.09
C LEU A 173 -19.54 -45.74 -9.87
N GLY A 174 -18.48 -45.57 -10.68
CA GLY A 174 -17.86 -46.69 -11.41
C GLY A 174 -17.28 -47.75 -10.46
N SER A 175 -16.69 -47.32 -9.34
CA SER A 175 -16.17 -48.24 -8.32
C SER A 175 -17.28 -49.02 -7.62
N LEU A 176 -18.45 -48.40 -7.39
CA LEU A 176 -19.60 -49.06 -6.78
C LEU A 176 -20.22 -50.09 -7.72
N LEU A 177 -20.31 -49.77 -9.02
CA LEU A 177 -20.91 -50.64 -10.04
C LEU A 177 -20.04 -51.88 -10.33
N LEU A 178 -18.71 -51.76 -10.19
CA LEU A 178 -17.78 -52.89 -10.27
C LEU A 178 -17.79 -53.79 -9.02
N ALA A 179 -18.36 -53.33 -7.91
CA ALA A 179 -18.38 -54.05 -6.64
C ALA A 179 -19.61 -54.95 -6.45
N PHE A 180 -20.67 -54.77 -7.26
CA PHE A 180 -21.88 -55.59 -7.28
C PHE A 180 -21.94 -56.46 -8.54
#